data_AF-A0A7Y3MDI4-F1
#
_entry.id   AF-A0A7Y3MDI4-F1
#
_cell.length_a   1.000
_cell.length_b   1.000
_cell.length_c   1.000
_cell.angle_alpha   90.00
_cell.angle_beta   90.00
_cell.angle_gamma   90.00
#
_symmetry.space_group_name_H-M   'P 1'
#
loop_
_entity.id
_entity.type
_entity.pdbx_description
1 polymer ?
#
loop_
_entity_poly.entity_id
_entity_poly.type
_entity_poly.pdbx_seq_one_letter_code
_entity_poly.pdbx_strand_id
1 'polypeptide(L)'
;VWSPDARQIIFDRADGVDGPKHPWMLDLQSMQFRPLGDFEGWMSVSDWREDGTLLAFHETGGQRDLVLLGLDGKIERRLTATADESEHDAHFSPDGRRIAFASGAVDGGQTTLELLDLERDERTELKSSPGRIYGLSWTPEGDQLAFVDAPGGDEDDADIFLYRFEDRSVQRVTDDPAWDHMPEFCGNRHILMFTSYRSGEERIYRIDPEPRPLLITQ
;
A
#
# COMPACT_ATOMS: atom_id res chain seq x y z
N VAL A 1 -0.83 -10.65 -3.94
CA VAL A 1 0.24 -10.56 -2.93
C VAL A 1 1.03 -11.86 -2.90
N TRP A 2 2.36 -11.79 -2.85
CA TRP A 2 3.24 -12.97 -2.74
C TRP A 2 3.47 -13.36 -1.28
N SER A 3 3.69 -14.64 -1.01
CA SER A 3 4.24 -15.05 0.28
C SER A 3 5.69 -14.56 0.41
N PRO A 4 6.16 -14.27 1.63
CA PRO A 4 7.55 -13.85 1.87
C PRO A 4 8.60 -14.87 1.37
N ASP A 5 8.26 -16.16 1.35
CA ASP A 5 9.12 -17.22 0.82
C ASP A 5 8.95 -17.49 -0.69
N ALA A 6 8.13 -16.68 -1.37
CA ALA A 6 7.79 -16.77 -2.79
C ALA A 6 7.25 -18.13 -3.25
N ARG A 7 6.63 -18.91 -2.35
CA ARG A 7 6.01 -20.21 -2.68
C ARG A 7 4.51 -20.13 -2.92
N GLN A 8 3.86 -19.05 -2.50
CA GLN A 8 2.42 -18.89 -2.59
C GLN A 8 2.05 -17.51 -3.11
N ILE A 9 0.89 -17.43 -3.75
CA ILE A 9 0.32 -16.17 -4.24
C ILE A 9 -1.12 -16.09 -3.74
N ILE A 10 -1.47 -14.95 -3.17
CA ILE A 10 -2.85 -14.57 -2.91
C ILE A 10 -3.32 -13.64 -4.02
N PHE A 11 -4.49 -13.92 -4.58
CA PHE A 11 -5.14 -13.12 -5.61
C PHE A 11 -6.64 -13.11 -5.40
N ASP A 12 -7.29 -12.06 -5.88
CA ASP A 12 -8.73 -11.89 -5.72
C ASP A 12 -9.48 -12.62 -6.83
N ARG A 13 -10.56 -13.31 -6.46
CA ARG A 13 -11.45 -14.00 -7.39
C ARG A 13 -12.89 -13.60 -7.10
N ALA A 14 -13.63 -13.25 -8.15
CA ALA A 14 -15.05 -12.89 -8.04
C ALA A 14 -15.94 -14.12 -7.94
N ASP A 15 -16.95 -14.04 -7.08
CA ASP A 15 -18.04 -15.01 -6.98
C ASP A 15 -19.10 -14.76 -8.06
N GLY A 16 -18.73 -15.04 -9.31
CA GLY A 16 -19.56 -14.75 -10.49
C GLY A 16 -19.25 -13.41 -11.14
N VAL A 17 -20.10 -12.98 -12.08
CA VAL A 17 -19.83 -11.78 -12.92
C VAL A 17 -19.90 -10.48 -12.11
N ASP A 18 -20.85 -10.39 -11.19
CA ASP A 18 -21.12 -9.18 -10.38
C ASP A 18 -21.01 -9.44 -8.86
N GLY A 19 -20.43 -10.57 -8.47
CA GLY A 19 -20.30 -10.96 -7.06
C GLY A 19 -19.12 -10.29 -6.36
N PRO A 20 -19.10 -10.32 -5.01
CA PRO A 20 -17.94 -9.88 -4.26
C PRO A 20 -16.70 -10.67 -4.67
N LYS A 21 -15.54 -10.03 -4.54
CA LYS A 21 -14.27 -10.73 -4.65
C LYS A 21 -13.80 -11.17 -3.27
N HIS A 22 -13.28 -12.39 -3.23
CA HIS A 22 -12.62 -12.95 -2.07
C HIS A 22 -11.21 -13.42 -2.41
N PRO A 23 -10.32 -13.48 -1.42
CA PRO A 23 -8.94 -13.85 -1.66
C PRO A 23 -8.81 -15.37 -1.77
N TRP A 24 -8.09 -15.80 -2.81
CA TRP A 24 -7.72 -17.18 -3.08
C TRP A 24 -6.22 -17.32 -3.00
N MET A 25 -5.77 -18.47 -2.52
CA MET A 25 -4.35 -18.80 -2.42
C MET A 25 -3.99 -19.88 -3.44
N LEU A 26 -2.96 -19.61 -4.22
CA LEU A 26 -2.26 -20.55 -5.09
C LEU A 26 -0.98 -21.01 -4.41
N ASP A 27 -0.80 -22.32 -4.29
CA ASP A 27 0.48 -22.94 -3.95
C ASP A 27 1.25 -23.27 -5.23
N LEU A 28 2.45 -22.72 -5.39
CA LEU A 28 3.21 -22.81 -6.65
C LEU A 28 3.88 -24.16 -6.87
N GLN A 29 4.08 -24.95 -5.81
CA GLN A 29 4.67 -26.27 -5.94
C GLN A 29 3.65 -27.29 -6.43
N SER A 30 2.46 -27.26 -5.83
CA SER A 30 1.37 -28.20 -6.14
C SER A 30 0.42 -27.69 -7.23
N MET A 31 0.51 -26.40 -7.57
CA MET A 31 -0.41 -25.70 -8.46
C MET A 31 -1.88 -25.81 -8.02
N GLN A 32 -2.11 -25.96 -6.71
CA GLN A 32 -3.44 -26.04 -6.13
C GLN A 32 -3.92 -24.67 -5.69
N PHE A 33 -5.22 -24.43 -5.88
CA PHE A 33 -5.89 -23.20 -5.47
C PHE A 33 -6.90 -23.51 -4.38
N ARG A 34 -7.00 -22.67 -3.37
CA ARG A 34 -8.07 -22.73 -2.37
C ARG A 34 -8.59 -21.33 -2.02
N PRO A 35 -9.88 -21.17 -1.66
CA PRO A 35 -10.31 -19.95 -1.01
C PRO A 35 -9.58 -19.81 0.34
N LEU A 36 -9.28 -18.58 0.76
CA LEU A 36 -8.73 -18.34 2.09
C LEU A 36 -9.81 -18.43 3.17
N GLY A 37 -11.03 -18.00 2.88
CA GLY A 37 -12.17 -18.06 3.79
C GLY A 37 -13.48 -17.81 3.05
N ASP A 38 -14.57 -17.83 3.80
CA ASP A 38 -15.90 -17.43 3.35
C ASP A 38 -16.24 -16.13 4.09
N PHE A 39 -16.34 -15.02 3.34
CA PHE A 39 -16.44 -13.68 3.91
C PHE A 39 -17.73 -13.02 3.46
N GLU A 40 -18.36 -12.29 4.38
CA GLU A 40 -19.43 -11.37 4.01
C GLU A 40 -18.83 -10.13 3.33
N GLY A 41 -19.41 -9.71 2.20
CA GLY A 41 -18.93 -8.54 1.46
C GLY A 41 -17.64 -8.81 0.69
N TRP A 42 -16.88 -7.77 0.36
CA TRP A 42 -15.62 -7.90 -0.36
C TRP A 42 -14.48 -8.09 0.61
N MET A 43 -13.54 -8.96 0.27
CA MET A 43 -12.30 -9.16 1.01
C MET A 43 -11.15 -9.17 0.02
N SER A 44 -10.14 -8.34 0.25
CA SER A 44 -8.94 -8.27 -0.59
C SER A 44 -7.71 -8.18 0.28
N VAL A 45 -6.71 -9.02 0.00
CA VAL A 45 -5.45 -9.02 0.76
C VAL A 45 -4.50 -8.01 0.13
N SER A 46 -4.02 -7.07 0.94
CA SER A 46 -3.11 -6.00 0.54
C SER A 46 -1.65 -6.39 0.74
N ASP A 47 -1.35 -7.09 1.84
CA ASP A 47 0.04 -7.42 2.22
C ASP A 47 0.16 -8.69 3.05
N TRP A 48 1.37 -9.26 3.11
CA TRP A 48 1.67 -10.53 3.79
C TRP A 48 2.96 -10.43 4.62
N ARG A 49 2.81 -10.54 5.94
CA ARG A 49 3.92 -10.53 6.90
C ARG A 49 4.60 -11.90 7.04
N GLU A 50 5.89 -11.90 7.38
CA GLU A 50 6.73 -13.12 7.51
C GLU A 50 6.15 -14.21 8.42
N ASP A 51 5.37 -13.84 9.43
CA ASP A 51 4.76 -14.78 10.38
C ASP A 51 3.51 -15.49 9.85
N GLY A 52 3.07 -15.16 8.63
CA GLY A 52 1.86 -15.72 8.03
C GLY A 52 0.63 -14.85 8.21
N THR A 53 0.70 -13.74 8.96
CA THR A 53 -0.42 -12.81 9.09
C THR A 53 -0.60 -12.02 7.80
N LEU A 54 -1.85 -11.92 7.33
CA LEU A 54 -2.25 -11.16 6.17
C LEU A 54 -2.87 -9.82 6.60
N LEU A 55 -2.55 -8.76 5.88
CA LEU A 55 -3.27 -7.48 5.97
C LEU A 55 -4.30 -7.43 4.85
N ALA A 56 -5.56 -7.16 5.19
CA ALA A 56 -6.64 -7.16 4.24
C ALA A 56 -7.60 -5.99 4.44
N PHE A 57 -8.26 -5.61 3.34
CA PHE A 57 -9.43 -4.75 3.33
C PHE A 57 -10.68 -5.61 3.39
N HIS A 58 -11.55 -5.31 4.35
CA HIS A 58 -12.87 -5.88 4.47
C HIS A 58 -13.91 -4.82 4.13
N GLU A 59 -14.62 -4.97 3.01
CA GLU A 59 -15.67 -4.06 2.58
C GLU A 59 -17.06 -4.58 2.95
N THR A 60 -17.75 -3.83 3.80
CA THR A 60 -19.14 -4.11 4.17
C THR A 60 -19.96 -2.82 4.15
N GLY A 61 -21.16 -2.86 3.58
CA GLY A 61 -22.03 -1.67 3.54
C GLY A 61 -21.47 -0.49 2.72
N GLY A 62 -20.51 -0.74 1.82
CA GLY A 62 -19.84 0.30 1.03
C GLY A 62 -18.67 0.98 1.74
N GLN A 63 -18.25 0.46 2.90
CA GLN A 63 -17.13 0.97 3.67
C GLN A 63 -16.03 -0.10 3.77
N ARG A 64 -14.78 0.29 3.52
CA ARG A 64 -13.60 -0.59 3.67
C ARG A 64 -12.91 -0.32 5.00
N ASP A 65 -12.70 -1.39 5.76
CA ASP A 65 -11.89 -1.40 6.97
C ASP A 65 -10.66 -2.31 6.85
N LEU A 66 -9.61 -2.02 7.61
CA LEU A 66 -8.41 -2.83 7.73
C LEU A 66 -8.57 -3.94 8.76
N VAL A 67 -8.15 -5.14 8.38
CA VAL A 67 -8.15 -6.32 9.24
C VAL A 67 -6.84 -7.11 9.11
N LEU A 68 -6.48 -7.79 10.19
CA LEU A 68 -5.50 -8.87 10.19
C LEU A 68 -6.23 -10.20 9.99
N LEU A 69 -5.79 -10.97 9.00
CA LEU A 69 -6.37 -12.23 8.57
C LEU A 69 -5.34 -13.35 8.71
N GLY A 70 -5.73 -14.46 9.33
CA GLY A 70 -4.92 -15.67 9.38
C GLY A 70 -5.03 -16.49 8.09
N LEU A 71 -4.03 -17.31 7.79
CA LEU A 71 -4.05 -18.23 6.63
C LEU A 71 -5.17 -19.29 6.69
N ASP A 72 -5.76 -19.47 7.87
CA ASP A 72 -6.92 -20.31 8.10
C ASP A 72 -8.27 -19.62 7.76
N GLY A 73 -8.22 -18.37 7.29
CA GLY A 73 -9.38 -17.61 6.85
C GLY A 73 -10.09 -16.84 7.95
N LYS A 74 -9.55 -16.79 9.17
CA LYS A 74 -10.17 -16.08 10.28
C LYS A 74 -9.63 -14.67 10.43
N ILE A 75 -10.52 -13.70 10.60
CA ILE A 75 -10.15 -12.36 11.03
C ILE A 75 -9.62 -12.46 12.47
N GLU A 76 -8.33 -12.22 12.64
CA GLU A 76 -7.63 -12.27 13.92
C GLU A 76 -7.81 -10.98 14.70
N ARG A 77 -7.82 -9.83 14.00
CA ARG A 77 -7.99 -8.51 14.58
C ARG A 77 -8.58 -7.54 13.56
N ARG A 78 -9.55 -6.73 13.98
CA ARG A 78 -9.98 -5.55 13.23
C ARG A 78 -9.14 -4.35 13.67
N LEU A 79 -8.56 -3.64 12.71
CA LEU A 79 -7.62 -2.54 12.95
C LEU A 79 -8.29 -1.18 12.83
N THR A 80 -9.27 -1.04 11.94
CA THR A 80 -10.08 0.17 11.77
C THR A 80 -11.57 -0.16 11.77
N ALA A 81 -12.36 0.84 12.16
CA ALA A 81 -13.83 0.80 12.19
C ALA A 81 -14.36 2.24 12.15
N THR A 82 -13.78 3.06 11.27
CA THR A 82 -13.95 4.51 11.30
C THR A 82 -15.16 4.90 10.47
N ALA A 83 -16.27 5.25 11.10
CA ALA A 83 -17.49 5.59 10.36
C ALA A 83 -17.23 6.68 9.29
N ASP A 84 -17.83 6.51 8.12
CA ASP A 84 -17.78 7.45 6.99
C ASP A 84 -16.40 7.64 6.34
N GLU A 85 -15.40 6.85 6.74
CA GLU A 85 -14.09 6.74 6.10
C GLU A 85 -13.88 5.37 5.46
N SER A 86 -13.06 5.29 4.42
CA SER A 86 -12.58 4.04 3.86
C SER A 86 -11.08 4.04 3.74
N GLU A 87 -10.46 2.95 4.19
CA GLU A 87 -9.03 2.76 4.03
C GLU A 87 -8.69 2.13 2.67
N HIS A 88 -7.52 2.48 2.15
CA HIS A 88 -6.93 1.93 0.93
C HIS A 88 -5.40 1.91 0.99
N ASP A 89 -4.79 1.17 0.06
CA ASP A 89 -3.34 1.03 -0.15
C ASP A 89 -2.53 0.87 1.14
N ALA A 90 -2.74 -0.24 1.84
CA ALA A 90 -2.17 -0.48 3.16
C ALA A 90 -1.05 -1.51 3.11
N HIS A 91 0.07 -1.22 3.78
CA HIS A 91 1.26 -2.06 3.78
C HIS A 91 1.89 -2.11 5.16
N PHE A 92 2.36 -3.30 5.55
CA PHE A 92 3.21 -3.45 6.72
C PHE A 92 4.52 -2.71 6.51
N SER A 93 5.06 -2.13 7.58
CA SER A 93 6.47 -1.77 7.61
C SER A 93 7.34 -3.02 7.49
N PRO A 94 8.59 -2.92 7.03
CA PRO A 94 9.47 -4.08 6.85
C PRO A 94 9.71 -4.90 8.14
N ASP A 95 9.67 -4.24 9.31
CA ASP A 95 9.77 -4.89 10.61
C ASP A 95 8.45 -5.52 11.10
N GLY A 96 7.36 -5.35 10.35
CA GLY A 96 6.03 -5.89 10.62
C GLY A 96 5.29 -5.23 11.81
N ARG A 97 5.81 -4.14 12.37
CA ARG A 97 5.30 -3.50 13.60
C ARG A 97 4.33 -2.37 13.36
N ARG A 98 4.37 -1.76 12.18
CA ARG A 98 3.53 -0.63 11.78
C ARG A 98 2.80 -0.96 10.48
N ILE A 99 1.71 -0.25 10.23
CA ILE A 99 1.01 -0.26 8.95
C ILE A 99 0.90 1.17 8.47
N ALA A 100 1.36 1.45 7.26
CA ALA A 100 1.02 2.69 6.56
C ALA A 100 -0.17 2.42 5.65
N PHE A 101 -1.10 3.34 5.60
CA PHE A 101 -2.30 3.25 4.77
C PHE A 101 -2.81 4.64 4.44
N ALA A 102 -3.65 4.74 3.41
CA ALA A 102 -4.38 5.95 3.13
C ALA A 102 -5.83 5.81 3.63
N SER A 103 -6.40 6.88 4.17
CA SER A 103 -7.80 6.97 4.59
C SER A 103 -8.46 8.18 3.97
N GLY A 104 -9.73 8.08 3.59
CA GLY A 104 -10.48 9.21 3.06
C GLY A 104 -11.97 9.02 3.23
N ALA A 105 -12.72 10.12 3.07
CA ALA A 105 -14.18 10.06 3.14
C ALA A 105 -14.74 9.14 2.05
N VAL A 106 -15.79 8.38 2.37
CA VAL A 106 -16.43 7.42 1.44
C VAL A 106 -16.98 8.13 0.19
N ASP A 107 -17.35 9.39 0.28
CA ASP A 107 -17.83 10.24 -0.82
C ASP A 107 -16.71 10.96 -1.59
N GLY A 108 -15.44 10.78 -1.18
CA GLY A 108 -14.24 11.24 -1.86
C GLY A 108 -13.72 12.61 -1.41
N GLY A 109 -12.73 13.13 -2.16
CA GLY A 109 -12.11 14.43 -1.88
C GLY A 109 -10.79 14.32 -1.12
N GLN A 110 -10.83 14.57 0.18
CA GLN A 110 -9.63 14.62 1.03
C GLN A 110 -9.17 13.21 1.44
N THR A 111 -7.87 12.97 1.34
CA THR A 111 -7.22 11.74 1.81
C THR A 111 -6.08 12.07 2.78
N THR A 112 -5.92 11.25 3.81
CA THR A 112 -4.80 11.27 4.76
C THR A 112 -3.89 10.07 4.53
N LEU A 113 -2.58 10.30 4.68
CA LEU A 113 -1.57 9.27 4.84
C LEU A 113 -1.40 9.01 6.33
N GLU A 114 -1.56 7.77 6.74
CA GLU A 114 -1.67 7.40 8.14
C GLU A 114 -0.76 6.24 8.50
N LEU A 115 -0.40 6.18 9.78
CA LEU A 115 0.44 5.17 10.38
C LEU A 115 -0.26 4.58 11.60
N LEU A 116 -0.40 3.26 11.63
CA LEU A 116 -0.87 2.50 12.78
C LEU A 116 0.29 1.72 13.41
N ASP A 117 0.60 1.99 14.68
CA ASP A 117 1.48 1.17 15.51
C ASP A 117 0.69 -0.01 16.08
N LEU A 118 1.06 -1.24 15.72
CA LEU A 118 0.29 -2.45 16.07
C LEU A 118 0.42 -2.86 17.53
N GLU A 119 1.52 -2.48 18.20
CA GLU A 119 1.77 -2.78 19.61
C GLU A 119 1.08 -1.77 20.51
N ARG A 120 1.14 -0.49 20.14
CA ARG A 120 0.52 0.62 20.90
C ARG A 120 -0.95 0.82 20.61
N ASP A 121 -1.45 0.28 19.49
CA ASP A 121 -2.79 0.57 18.96
C ASP A 121 -2.98 2.08 18.73
N GLU A 122 -1.93 2.73 18.20
CA GLU A 122 -1.86 4.18 18.04
C GLU A 122 -1.87 4.55 16.54
N ARG A 123 -2.89 5.32 16.14
CA ARG A 123 -3.06 5.87 14.79
C ARG A 123 -2.52 7.30 14.74
N THR A 124 -1.65 7.60 13.77
CA THR A 124 -1.02 8.91 13.57
C THR A 124 -1.20 9.36 12.13
N GLU A 125 -1.73 10.57 11.91
CA GLU A 125 -1.70 11.23 10.61
C GLU A 125 -0.26 11.68 10.30
N LEU A 126 0.28 11.22 9.18
CA LEU A 126 1.60 11.65 8.68
C LEU A 126 1.47 12.86 7.76
N LYS A 127 0.41 12.89 6.94
CA LYS A 127 0.13 13.97 5.99
C LYS A 127 -1.34 13.95 5.56
N SER A 128 -1.87 15.11 5.23
CA SER A 128 -3.15 15.28 4.52
C SER A 128 -2.93 15.82 3.10
N SER A 129 -3.84 15.48 2.20
CA SER A 129 -3.95 16.03 0.85
C SER A 129 -5.40 16.41 0.55
N PRO A 130 -5.66 17.55 -0.11
CA PRO A 130 -7.01 17.90 -0.57
C PRO A 130 -7.54 16.94 -1.65
N GLY A 131 -6.67 16.10 -2.24
CA GLY A 131 -7.02 15.07 -3.18
C GLY A 131 -6.64 13.68 -2.67
N ARG A 132 -6.08 12.85 -3.55
CA ARG A 132 -5.82 11.43 -3.27
C ARG A 132 -4.37 11.15 -2.89
N ILE A 133 -4.20 10.30 -1.89
CA ILE A 133 -2.93 9.65 -1.56
C ILE A 133 -3.09 8.15 -1.82
N TYR A 134 -2.12 7.56 -2.52
CA TYR A 134 -2.13 6.15 -2.93
C TYR A 134 -0.72 5.68 -3.32
N GLY A 135 -0.58 4.40 -3.70
CA GLY A 135 0.67 3.83 -4.17
C GLY A 135 1.77 3.90 -3.11
N LEU A 136 1.47 3.45 -1.89
CA LEU A 136 2.41 3.50 -0.78
C LEU A 136 3.52 2.44 -0.96
N SER A 137 4.77 2.79 -0.66
CA SER A 137 5.88 1.84 -0.68
C SER A 137 6.95 2.18 0.37
N TRP A 138 7.20 1.21 1.25
CA TRP A 138 8.22 1.33 2.28
C TRP A 138 9.62 1.15 1.71
N THR A 139 10.56 1.95 2.22
CA THR A 139 11.99 1.59 2.12
C THR A 139 12.25 0.27 2.85
N PRO A 140 13.22 -0.57 2.41
CA PRO A 140 13.57 -1.82 3.09
C PRO A 140 13.97 -1.64 4.57
N GLU A 141 14.58 -0.51 4.88
CA GLU A 141 15.03 -0.13 6.22
C GLU A 141 13.86 0.36 7.10
N GLY A 142 12.73 0.75 6.50
CA GLY A 142 11.51 1.18 7.20
C GLY A 142 11.60 2.59 7.81
N ASP A 143 12.59 3.39 7.40
CA ASP A 143 12.84 4.76 7.85
C ASP A 143 12.26 5.83 6.91
N GLN A 144 11.78 5.41 5.73
CA GLN A 144 11.05 6.26 4.78
C GLN A 144 9.89 5.54 4.10
N LEU A 145 8.93 6.32 3.61
CA LEU A 145 7.76 5.85 2.87
C LEU A 145 7.56 6.71 1.61
N ALA A 146 7.59 6.08 0.44
CA ALA A 146 7.17 6.71 -0.81
C ALA A 146 5.64 6.60 -0.96
N PHE A 147 5.04 7.61 -1.58
CA PHE A 147 3.61 7.64 -1.87
C PHE A 147 3.35 8.59 -3.04
N VAL A 148 2.22 8.41 -3.71
CA VAL A 148 1.70 9.38 -4.68
C VAL A 148 0.81 10.37 -3.94
N ASP A 149 0.99 11.66 -4.21
CA ASP A 149 0.04 12.70 -3.80
C ASP A 149 -0.51 13.38 -5.05
N ALA A 150 -1.83 13.34 -5.19
CA ALA A 150 -2.56 13.85 -6.34
C ALA A 150 -3.62 14.87 -5.84
N PRO A 151 -3.22 16.12 -5.54
CA PRO A 151 -4.07 17.11 -4.87
C PRO A 151 -5.29 17.54 -5.71
N GLY A 152 -5.20 17.42 -7.04
CA GLY A 152 -6.32 17.65 -7.97
C GLY A 152 -7.20 16.43 -8.23
N GLY A 153 -6.93 15.29 -7.60
CA GLY A 153 -7.49 13.98 -7.99
C GLY A 153 -6.55 13.21 -8.93
N ASP A 154 -7.04 12.13 -9.54
CA ASP A 154 -6.18 11.11 -10.18
C ASP A 154 -5.53 11.51 -11.51
N GLU A 155 -5.82 12.70 -12.06
CA GLU A 155 -5.77 12.85 -13.52
C GLU A 155 -4.91 13.98 -14.09
N ASP A 156 -4.10 14.79 -13.38
CA ASP A 156 -3.21 15.76 -14.11
C ASP A 156 -1.96 16.29 -13.38
N ASP A 157 -1.73 15.99 -12.09
CA ASP A 157 -0.59 16.55 -11.32
C ASP A 157 -0.20 15.64 -10.14
N ALA A 158 -0.21 14.33 -10.40
CA ALA A 158 0.17 13.33 -9.40
C ALA A 158 1.67 13.12 -9.41
N ASP A 159 2.32 13.41 -8.29
CA ASP A 159 3.75 13.18 -8.11
C ASP A 159 4.03 12.19 -7.00
N ILE A 160 5.25 11.67 -7.06
CA ILE A 160 5.80 10.85 -6.01
C ILE A 160 6.44 11.73 -4.96
N PHE A 161 6.10 11.45 -3.71
CA PHE A 161 6.66 12.07 -2.53
C PHE A 161 7.32 11.02 -1.63
N LEU A 162 8.21 11.49 -0.77
CA LEU A 162 8.93 10.70 0.21
C LEU A 162 8.70 11.30 1.61
N TYR A 163 8.13 10.51 2.50
CA TYR A 163 8.02 10.82 3.92
C TYR A 163 9.21 10.23 4.67
N ARG A 164 9.95 11.04 5.42
CA ARG A 164 11.05 10.58 6.29
C ARG A 164 10.61 10.58 7.75
N PHE A 165 10.76 9.44 8.43
CA PHE A 165 10.31 9.30 9.82
C PHE A 165 11.22 10.01 10.83
N GLU A 166 12.51 10.18 10.54
CA GLU A 166 13.48 10.81 11.44
C GLU A 166 13.10 12.25 11.80
N ASP A 167 12.74 13.06 10.79
CA ASP A 167 12.45 14.49 10.94
C ASP A 167 11.01 14.85 10.57
N ARG A 168 10.19 13.85 10.20
CA ARG A 168 8.80 14.01 9.72
C ARG A 168 8.70 14.91 8.49
N SER A 169 9.74 14.96 7.65
CA SER A 169 9.75 15.74 6.43
C SER A 169 9.06 15.02 5.27
N VAL A 170 8.46 15.82 4.39
CA VAL A 170 7.90 15.36 3.11
C VAL A 170 8.66 16.06 1.99
N GLN A 171 9.19 15.28 1.05
CA GLN A 171 9.92 15.77 -0.11
C GLN A 171 9.25 15.28 -1.39
N ARG A 172 9.03 16.18 -2.35
CA ARG A 172 8.62 15.84 -3.72
C ARG A 172 9.81 15.24 -4.47
N VAL A 173 9.62 14.07 -5.07
CA VAL A 173 10.65 13.29 -5.77
C VAL A 173 10.54 13.45 -7.29
N THR A 174 9.32 13.52 -7.81
CA THR A 174 9.04 13.84 -9.22
C THR A 174 8.31 15.17 -9.34
N ASP A 175 8.55 15.92 -10.42
CA ASP A 175 8.01 17.28 -10.64
C ASP A 175 7.84 17.53 -12.15
N ASP A 176 7.38 16.49 -12.86
CA ASP A 176 7.06 16.60 -14.28
C ASP A 176 5.55 16.59 -14.50
N PRO A 177 5.04 17.28 -15.54
CA PRO A 177 3.60 17.40 -15.79
C PRO A 177 3.00 16.12 -16.37
N ALA A 178 3.42 14.96 -15.88
CA ALA A 178 2.97 13.66 -16.30
C ALA A 178 2.61 12.82 -15.07
N TRP A 179 1.64 11.94 -15.28
CA TRP A 179 1.15 10.99 -14.30
C TRP A 179 2.25 10.03 -13.87
N ASP A 180 2.74 10.17 -12.63
CA ASP A 180 3.69 9.26 -12.01
C ASP A 180 3.01 8.43 -10.91
N HIS A 181 3.01 7.09 -11.05
CA HIS A 181 2.26 6.23 -10.15
C HIS A 181 2.97 4.91 -9.80
N MET A 182 2.38 4.19 -8.83
CA MET A 182 2.83 2.87 -8.35
C MET A 182 4.33 2.83 -8.01
N PRO A 183 4.82 3.70 -7.12
CA PRO A 183 6.21 3.64 -6.70
C PRO A 183 6.47 2.33 -5.95
N GLU A 184 7.58 1.67 -6.24
CA GLU A 184 8.04 0.50 -5.51
C GLU A 184 9.55 0.62 -5.23
N PHE A 185 9.93 0.58 -3.95
CA PHE A 185 11.33 0.45 -3.56
C PHE A 185 11.85 -0.95 -3.86
N CYS A 186 12.90 -1.03 -4.67
CA CYS A 186 13.46 -2.31 -5.11
C CYS A 186 14.67 -2.73 -4.27
N GLY A 187 14.42 -3.59 -3.27
CA GLY A 187 15.47 -4.30 -2.53
C GLY A 187 16.50 -3.39 -1.86
N ASN A 188 17.72 -3.88 -1.63
CA ASN A 188 18.78 -3.18 -0.88
C ASN A 188 19.40 -1.94 -1.57
N ARG A 189 18.86 -1.51 -2.71
CA ARG A 189 19.25 -0.27 -3.39
C ARG A 189 18.07 0.66 -3.20
N HIS A 190 18.28 1.83 -2.60
CA HIS A 190 17.27 2.89 -2.48
C HIS A 190 16.94 3.45 -3.87
N ILE A 191 16.43 2.62 -4.77
CA ILE A 191 15.99 2.95 -6.10
C ILE A 191 14.49 2.77 -6.08
N LEU A 192 13.81 3.83 -6.45
CA LEU A 192 12.38 3.82 -6.61
C LEU A 192 12.05 3.55 -8.08
N MET A 193 11.34 2.46 -8.34
CA MET A 193 10.75 2.15 -9.63
C MET A 193 9.33 2.73 -9.66
N PHE A 194 8.88 3.26 -10.79
CA PHE A 194 7.52 3.81 -10.92
C PHE A 194 7.06 3.83 -12.38
N THR A 195 5.77 3.92 -12.63
CA THR A 195 5.22 4.10 -13.99
C THR A 195 4.97 5.57 -14.27
N SER A 196 5.23 6.00 -15.52
CA SER A 196 4.97 7.37 -15.95
C SER A 196 4.53 7.49 -17.40
N TYR A 197 3.64 8.44 -17.68
CA TYR A 197 3.20 8.81 -19.03
C TYR A 197 4.07 9.88 -19.71
N ARG A 198 5.16 10.35 -19.06
CA ARG A 198 6.00 11.47 -19.55
C ARG A 198 6.59 11.33 -20.96
N SER A 199 6.61 10.11 -21.49
CA SER A 199 7.05 9.81 -22.85
C SER A 199 5.95 9.86 -23.93
N GLY A 200 4.70 10.17 -23.57
CA GLY A 200 3.53 10.05 -24.44
C GLY A 200 2.94 8.64 -24.50
N GLU A 201 3.48 7.71 -23.71
CA GLU A 201 2.99 6.35 -23.45
C GLU A 201 3.48 5.93 -22.06
N GLU A 202 2.74 5.03 -21.40
CA GLU A 202 3.11 4.51 -20.08
C GLU A 202 4.40 3.68 -20.16
N ARG A 203 5.39 4.06 -19.37
CA ARG A 203 6.65 3.31 -19.24
C ARG A 203 7.07 3.20 -17.79
N ILE A 204 7.95 2.24 -17.52
CA ILE A 204 8.58 2.08 -16.21
C ILE A 204 9.86 2.92 -16.17
N TYR A 205 9.99 3.74 -15.12
CA TYR A 205 11.12 4.59 -14.82
C TYR A 205 11.78 4.16 -13.51
N ARG A 206 12.98 4.67 -13.27
CA ARG A 206 13.68 4.54 -11.99
C ARG A 206 14.29 5.87 -11.59
N ILE A 207 14.30 6.15 -10.30
CA ILE A 207 14.96 7.32 -9.73
C ILE A 207 15.72 6.93 -8.46
N ASP A 208 16.83 7.62 -8.22
CA ASP A 208 17.48 7.65 -6.91
C ASP A 208 16.86 8.83 -6.15
N PRO A 209 15.95 8.59 -5.18
CA PRO A 209 15.20 9.66 -4.53
C PRO A 209 16.08 10.52 -3.61
N GLU A 210 17.27 10.03 -3.26
CA GLU A 210 18.27 10.76 -2.49
C GLU A 210 19.62 10.73 -3.20
N PRO A 211 20.07 11.82 -3.85
CA PRO A 211 21.41 11.84 -4.44
C PRO A 211 22.44 11.63 -3.31
N ARG A 212 23.03 10.42 -3.24
CA ARG A 212 24.09 10.14 -2.28
C ARG A 212 25.20 11.18 -2.49
N PRO A 213 25.67 11.87 -1.44
CA PRO A 213 26.85 12.72 -1.59
C PRO A 213 28.01 11.85 -2.08
N LEU A 214 28.53 12.16 -3.26
CA LEU A 214 29.74 11.53 -3.76
C LEU A 214 30.89 11.95 -2.84
N LEU A 215 31.46 10.97 -2.12
CA LEU A 215 32.73 11.16 -1.43
C LEU A 215 33.82 11.31 -2.51
N ILE A 216 34.17 12.54 -2.87
CA ILE A 216 35.37 12.83 -3.66
C ILE A 216 36.53 12.94 -2.67
N THR A 217 37.10 11.81 -2.25
CA THR A 217 38.41 11.81 -1.58
C THR A 217 39.53 11.73 -2.62
N GLN A 218 40.56 12.57 -2.44
CA GLN A 218 41.86 12.48 -3.13
C GLN A 218 42.74 11.38 -2.54
#